data_AF-A0A7X6FI18-F1
#
_entry.id   AF-A0A7X6FI18-F1
#
_cell.length_a   1.000
_cell.length_b   1.000
_cell.length_c   1.000
_cell.angle_alpha   90.00
_cell.angle_beta   90.00
_cell.angle_gamma   90.00
#
_symmetry.space_group_name_H-M   'P 1'
#
loop_
_entity.id
_entity.type
_entity.pdbx_description
1 polymer ?
#
loop_
_entity_poly.entity_id
_entity_poly.type
_entity_poly.pdbx_seq_one_letter_code
_entity_poly.pdbx_strand_id
1 'polypeptide(L)'
;MEMNASDRDLIEVMKRYFAVKAEVEEVKSRLEAARRDSGEEIGAFYNPRTNIDHAADIIRSHALKQELARLMDWAEGWGRRSLTTNEA
;
A
#
# COMPACT_ATOMS: atom_id res chain seq x y z
N MET A 1 4.90 13.14 -28.75
CA MET A 1 3.80 12.46 -28.04
C MET A 1 3.51 13.32 -26.84
N GLU A 2 2.45 14.14 -26.88
CA GLU A 2 2.11 15.04 -25.77
C GLU A 2 1.52 14.22 -24.63
N MET A 3 2.08 14.35 -23.44
CA MET A 3 1.57 13.73 -22.22
C MET A 3 0.34 14.53 -21.77
N ASN A 4 -0.84 13.97 -22.01
CA ASN A 4 -2.11 14.62 -21.65
C ASN A 4 -2.24 14.68 -20.11
N ALA A 5 -3.19 15.46 -19.58
CA ALA A 5 -3.38 15.59 -18.14
C ALA A 5 -3.68 14.24 -17.44
N SER A 6 -4.39 13.34 -18.12
CA SER A 6 -4.72 11.99 -17.63
C SER A 6 -3.48 11.09 -17.49
N ASP A 7 -2.49 11.23 -18.38
CA ASP A 7 -1.23 10.49 -18.30
C ASP A 7 -0.40 10.97 -17.09
N ARG A 8 -0.43 12.28 -16.80
CA ARG A 8 0.25 12.86 -15.62
C ARG A 8 -0.37 12.35 -14.33
N ASP A 9 -1.70 12.29 -14.26
CA ASP A 9 -2.41 11.76 -13.10
C ASP A 9 -2.06 10.29 -12.84
N LEU A 10 -2.01 9.46 -13.89
CA LEU A 10 -1.58 8.06 -13.75
C LEU A 10 -0.14 7.95 -13.25
N ILE A 11 0.78 8.76 -13.77
CA ILE A 11 2.18 8.78 -13.33
C ILE A 11 2.26 9.11 -11.84
N GLU A 12 1.51 10.08 -11.35
CA GLU A 12 1.49 10.43 -9.93
C GLU A 12 0.89 9.30 -9.06
N VAL A 13 -0.18 8.64 -9.52
CA VAL A 13 -0.74 7.46 -8.85
C VAL A 13 0.31 6.34 -8.76
N MET A 14 1.06 6.09 -9.84
CA MET A 14 2.10 5.06 -9.86
C MET A 14 3.30 5.41 -8.99
N LYS A 15 3.76 6.66 -8.99
CA LYS A 15 4.80 7.11 -8.05
C LYS A 15 4.38 6.89 -6.61
N ARG A 16 3.14 7.27 -6.26
CA ARG A 16 2.60 7.06 -4.92
C ARG A 16 2.50 5.57 -4.60
N TYR A 17 2.02 4.75 -5.53
CA TYR A 17 1.92 3.31 -5.35
C TYR A 17 3.26 2.66 -5.00
N PHE A 18 4.33 2.99 -5.73
CA PHE A 18 5.65 2.45 -5.44
C PHE A 18 6.22 2.95 -4.12
N ALA A 19 5.98 4.22 -3.76
CA ALA A 19 6.40 4.77 -2.46
C ALA A 19 5.69 4.04 -1.30
N VAL A 20 4.37 3.90 -1.37
CA VAL A 20 3.57 3.18 -0.36
C VAL A 20 3.98 1.71 -0.30
N LYS A 21 4.29 1.08 -1.44
CA LYS A 21 4.75 -0.32 -1.49
C LYS A 21 6.06 -0.50 -0.74
N ALA A 22 7.02 0.41 -0.93
CA ALA A 22 8.29 0.38 -0.20
C ALA A 22 8.05 0.53 1.32
N GLU A 23 7.18 1.46 1.72
CA GLU A 23 6.82 1.70 3.12
C GLU A 23 6.14 0.47 3.77
N VAL A 24 5.26 -0.23 3.04
CA VAL A 24 4.66 -1.48 3.51
C VAL A 24 5.72 -2.53 3.80
N GLU A 25 6.68 -2.74 2.90
CA GLU A 25 7.73 -3.73 3.11
C GLU A 25 8.69 -3.35 4.25
N GLU A 26 8.95 -2.05 4.45
CA GLU A 26 9.74 -1.55 5.58
C GLU A 26 9.03 -1.83 6.92
N VAL A 27 7.76 -1.41 7.05
CA VAL A 27 6.96 -1.63 8.27
C VAL A 27 6.82 -3.12 8.55
N LYS A 28 6.55 -3.92 7.53
CA LYS A 28 6.45 -5.38 7.65
C LYS A 28 7.76 -6.00 8.11
N SER A 29 8.90 -5.58 7.55
CA SER A 29 10.21 -6.11 7.94
C SER A 29 10.51 -5.83 9.41
N ARG A 30 10.19 -4.62 9.89
CA ARG A 30 10.36 -4.23 11.29
C ARG A 30 9.44 -5.00 12.24
N LEU A 31 8.16 -5.17 11.89
CA LEU A 31 7.21 -5.96 12.68
C LEU A 31 7.60 -7.44 12.73
N GLU A 32 8.05 -8.02 11.62
CA GLU A 32 8.48 -9.42 11.58
C GLU A 32 9.78 -9.66 12.35
N ALA A 33 10.71 -8.70 12.36
CA ALA A 33 11.90 -8.77 13.21
C ALA A 33 11.49 -8.76 14.70
N ALA A 34 10.69 -7.78 15.11
CA ALA A 34 10.23 -7.66 16.49
C ALA A 34 9.42 -8.87 16.96
N ARG A 35 8.58 -9.46 16.09
CA ARG A 35 7.82 -10.68 16.42
C ARG A 35 8.74 -11.89 16.63
N ARG A 36 9.78 -12.05 15.81
CA ARG A 36 10.73 -13.16 15.96
C ARG A 36 11.51 -13.03 17.26
N ASP A 37 11.87 -11.79 17.64
CA ASP A 37 12.59 -11.51 18.86
C ASP A 37 11.71 -11.68 20.11
N SER A 38 10.41 -11.38 20.02
CA SER A 38 9.47 -11.55 21.14
C SER A 38 9.06 -13.01 21.37
N GLY A 39 9.12 -13.87 20.34
CA GLY A 39 8.65 -15.25 20.41
C GLY A 39 7.13 -15.38 20.59
N GLU A 40 6.38 -14.28 20.44
CA GLU A 40 4.93 -14.26 20.61
C GLU A 40 4.20 -14.98 19.47
N GLU A 41 3.05 -15.56 19.83
CA GLU A 41 2.03 -16.01 18.89
C GLU A 41 1.64 -14.87 17.94
N ILE A 42 1.49 -15.17 16.64
CA ILE A 42 1.18 -14.18 15.59
C ILE A 42 -0.03 -13.33 15.95
N GLY A 43 -1.11 -13.97 16.42
CA GLY A 43 -2.36 -13.28 16.74
C GLY A 43 -2.24 -12.32 17.93
N ALA A 44 -1.40 -12.66 18.91
CA ALA A 44 -1.15 -11.80 20.07
C ALA A 44 -0.27 -10.60 19.69
N PHE A 45 0.80 -10.85 18.92
CA PHE A 45 1.73 -9.81 18.48
C PHE A 45 1.04 -8.76 17.60
N TYR A 46 0.24 -9.19 16.63
CA TYR A 46 -0.43 -8.30 15.68
C TYR A 46 -1.73 -7.68 16.22
N ASN A 47 -2.07 -7.87 17.50
CA ASN A 47 -3.20 -7.20 18.11
C ASN A 47 -2.78 -5.84 18.70
N PRO A 48 -3.15 -4.70 18.09
CA PRO A 48 -2.72 -3.39 18.54
C PRO A 48 -3.33 -2.97 19.89
N ARG A 49 -4.31 -3.73 20.42
CA ARG A 49 -4.88 -3.48 21.75
C ARG A 49 -4.05 -4.07 22.88
N THR A 50 -3.23 -5.09 22.57
CA THR A 50 -2.40 -5.80 23.54
C THR A 50 -0.92 -5.52 23.34
N ASN A 51 -0.49 -5.29 22.10
CA ASN A 51 0.88 -4.92 21.76
C ASN A 51 0.97 -3.39 21.54
N ILE A 52 1.02 -2.65 22.64
CA ILE A 52 1.03 -1.17 22.63
C ILE A 52 2.30 -0.64 21.96
N ASP A 53 3.44 -1.32 22.18
CA ASP A 53 4.75 -0.92 21.65
C ASP A 53 4.79 -0.92 20.12
N HIS A 54 4.10 -1.88 19.48
CA HIS A 54 4.01 -1.99 18.03
C HIS A 54 2.65 -1.57 17.44
N ALA A 55 1.71 -1.09 18.26
CA ALA A 55 0.35 -0.74 17.84
C ALA A 55 0.33 0.27 16.68
N ALA A 56 1.19 1.30 16.74
CA ALA A 56 1.29 2.33 15.71
C ALA A 56 1.71 1.73 14.36
N ASP A 57 2.71 0.85 14.35
CA ASP A 57 3.20 0.18 13.14
C ASP A 57 2.18 -0.82 12.59
N ILE A 58 1.46 -1.54 13.46
CA ILE A 58 0.38 -2.45 13.06
C ILE A 58 -0.76 -1.69 12.36
N ILE A 59 -1.21 -0.59 12.97
CA ILE A 59 -2.25 0.28 12.40
C ILE A 59 -1.77 0.89 11.08
N ARG A 60 -0.52 1.37 11.03
CA ARG A 60 0.09 1.94 9.82
C ARG A 60 0.18 0.90 8.70
N SER A 61 0.64 -0.32 9.00
CA SER A 61 0.69 -1.42 8.02
C SER A 61 -0.67 -1.67 7.39
N HIS A 62 -1.73 -1.68 8.21
CA HIS A 62 -3.09 -1.86 7.72
C HIS A 62 -3.56 -0.70 6.83
N ALA A 63 -3.31 0.55 7.25
CA ALA A 63 -3.66 1.74 6.47
C ALA A 63 -2.94 1.77 5.10
N LEU A 64 -1.64 1.47 5.08
CA LEU A 64 -0.84 1.44 3.86
C LEU A 64 -1.29 0.34 2.89
N LYS A 65 -1.66 -0.84 3.38
CA LYS A 65 -2.21 -1.92 2.54
C LYS A 65 -3.53 -1.51 1.89
N GLN A 66 -4.40 -0.80 2.61
CA GLN A 66 -5.62 -0.25 2.03
C GLN A 66 -5.33 0.84 0.99
N GLU A 67 -4.33 1.67 1.24
CA GLU A 67 -3.90 2.69 0.27
C GLU A 67 -3.38 2.05 -1.02
N LEU A 68 -2.55 1.00 -0.94
CA LEU A 68 -2.10 0.24 -2.12
C LEU A 68 -3.27 -0.29 -2.95
N ALA A 69 -4.27 -0.88 -2.28
CA ALA A 69 -5.45 -1.41 -2.96
C ALA A 69 -6.19 -0.29 -3.72
N ARG A 70 -6.46 0.85 -3.07
CA ARG A 70 -7.13 2.00 -3.70
C ARG A 70 -6.35 2.54 -4.89
N LEU A 71 -5.02 2.62 -4.78
CA LEU A 71 -4.14 3.09 -5.87
C LEU A 71 -4.16 2.14 -7.07
N MET A 72 -4.21 0.82 -6.85
CA MET A 72 -4.37 -0.13 -7.95
C MET A 72 -5.76 -0.07 -8.58
N ASP A 73 -6.82 0.07 -7.79
CA ASP A 73 -8.18 0.23 -8.33
C ASP A 73 -8.27 1.48 -9.23
N TRP A 74 -7.62 2.57 -8.82
CA TRP A 74 -7.52 3.79 -9.64
C TRP A 74 -6.73 3.57 -10.93
N ALA A 75 -5.58 2.89 -10.87
CA ALA A 75 -4.78 2.58 -12.04
C ALA A 75 -5.52 1.64 -13.01
N GLU A 76 -6.22 0.63 -12.50
CA GLU A 76 -7.02 -0.28 -13.31
C GLU A 76 -8.21 0.44 -13.97
N GLY A 77 -8.87 1.32 -13.22
CA GLY A 77 -9.93 2.19 -13.77
C GLY A 77 -9.44 3.09 -14.89
N TRP A 78 -8.18 3.55 -14.85
CA TRP A 78 -7.56 4.26 -15.95
C TRP A 78 -7.34 3.36 -17.17
N GLY A 79 -6.80 2.16 -16.97
CA GLY A 79 -6.57 1.19 -18.05
C GLY A 79 -7.87 0.81 -18.79
N ARG A 80 -8.98 0.68 -18.06
CA ARG A 80 -10.29 0.46 -18.68
C ARG A 80 -10.75 1.63 -19.55
N ARG A 81 -10.57 2.87 -19.09
CA ARG A 81 -10.98 4.07 -19.85
C ARG A 81 -10.13 4.29 -21.11
N SER A 82 -8.83 4.02 -21.03
CA SER A 82 -7.93 4.18 -22.18
C SER A 82 -8.24 3.15 -23.28
N LEU A 83 -8.59 1.92 -22.92
CA LEU A 83 -9.06 0.90 -23.87
C LEU A 83 -10.36 1.33 -24.56
N THR A 84 -11.36 1.80 -23.81
CA THR A 84 -12.65 2.23 -24.39
C THR A 84 -12.55 3.46 -25.30
N THR A 85 -11.56 4.33 -25.07
CA THR A 85 -11.35 5.53 -25.91
C THR A 85 -10.68 5.17 -27.25
N ASN A 86 -9.99 4.03 -27.32
CA ASN A 86 -9.28 3.57 -28.51
C ASN A 86 -10.15 2.67 -29.42
N GLU A 87 -11.37 2.33 -29.00
CA GLU A 87 -12.33 1.47 -29.72
C GLU A 87 -13.49 2.26 -30.38
N ALA A 88 -13.48 3.60 -30.35
CA ALA A 88 -14.50 4.49 -30.93
C ALA A 88 -13.91 5.35 -32.07
#